data_AF-A0A8B0SRI1-F1
#
_entry.id   AF-A0A8B0SRI1-F1
#
_cell.length_a   1.000
_cell.length_b   1.000
_cell.length_c   1.000
_cell.angle_alpha   90.00
_cell.angle_beta   90.00
_cell.angle_gamma   90.00
#
_symmetry.space_group_name_H-M   'P 1'
#
loop_
_entity.id
_entity.type
_entity.pdbx_description
1 polymer ?
#
loop_
_entity_poly.entity_id
_entity_poly.type
_entity_poly.pdbx_seq_one_letter_code
_entity_poly.pdbx_strand_id
1 'polypeptide(L)'
;MKLWTMRLEAGDGHAPTKNGLAWGLLVATFIDIAVDGFIIGAGFAAGGETGMILSLGLSVELLFLGLALTSESTKGWRIVAISGALAVTVLVCAVLGNILLSGASNAVIAAALAFSAAALLYLVTEELLIEAHTVEEQPIATLVLFSGFLVFWSIQLSGS
;
A
#
# COMPACT_ATOMS: atom_id res chain seq x y z
N MET A 1 44.71 4.94 -16.77
CA MET A 1 43.62 5.02 -15.77
C MET A 1 42.21 4.92 -16.38
N LYS A 2 41.93 5.45 -17.59
CA LYS A 2 40.62 5.34 -18.27
C LYS A 2 40.13 3.92 -18.63
N LEU A 3 41.04 2.96 -18.79
CA LEU A 3 40.67 1.56 -19.11
C LEU A 3 40.11 0.78 -17.90
N TRP A 4 40.42 1.24 -16.67
CA TRP A 4 39.91 0.65 -15.44
C TRP A 4 38.54 1.20 -15.08
N THR A 5 38.28 2.48 -15.35
CA THR A 5 36.96 3.10 -15.19
C THR A 5 35.94 2.52 -16.16
N MET A 6 36.31 2.26 -17.42
CA MET A 6 35.41 1.62 -18.38
C MET A 6 35.08 0.16 -18.03
N ARG A 7 35.96 -0.57 -17.33
CA ARG A 7 35.66 -1.93 -16.84
C ARG A 7 34.76 -1.94 -15.60
N LEU A 8 34.77 -0.87 -14.82
CA LEU A 8 33.86 -0.69 -13.69
C LEU A 8 32.48 -0.21 -14.17
N GLU A 9 32.43 0.69 -15.16
CA GLU A 9 31.18 1.12 -15.82
C GLU A 9 30.55 0.00 -16.67
N ALA A 10 31.33 -0.95 -17.20
CA ALA A 10 30.82 -2.15 -17.86
C ALA A 10 30.35 -3.25 -16.89
N GLY A 11 30.70 -3.15 -15.59
CA GLY A 11 30.32 -4.10 -14.55
C GLY A 11 29.03 -3.72 -13.80
N ASP A 12 28.66 -2.43 -13.81
CA ASP A 12 27.44 -1.90 -13.19
C ASP A 12 26.24 -1.83 -14.16
N GLY A 13 26.37 -2.45 -15.34
CA GLY A 13 25.27 -2.65 -16.29
C GLY A 13 24.30 -3.76 -15.89
N HIS A 14 24.05 -3.99 -14.60
CA HIS A 14 22.95 -4.86 -14.16
C HIS A 14 21.63 -4.13 -14.39
N ALA A 15 21.21 -4.02 -15.65
CA ALA A 15 19.81 -3.77 -15.96
C ALA A 15 19.01 -4.79 -15.15
N PRO A 16 18.10 -4.35 -14.25
CA PRO A 16 17.37 -5.26 -13.40
C PRO A 16 16.69 -6.28 -14.30
N THR A 17 17.02 -7.56 -14.11
CA THR A 17 16.34 -8.63 -14.85
C THR A 17 14.83 -8.46 -14.64
N LYS A 18 14.00 -8.70 -15.66
CA LYS A 18 12.53 -8.57 -15.55
C LYS A 18 11.95 -9.23 -14.30
N ASN A 19 12.57 -10.32 -13.83
CA ASN A 19 12.23 -11.00 -12.60
C ASN A 19 12.50 -10.18 -11.32
N GLY A 20 13.60 -9.42 -11.26
CA GLY A 20 13.95 -8.58 -10.13
C GLY A 20 13.00 -7.39 -9.97
N LEU A 21 12.58 -6.77 -11.08
CA LEU A 21 11.58 -5.69 -11.06
C LEU A 21 10.21 -6.20 -10.61
N ALA A 22 9.75 -7.34 -11.15
CA ALA A 22 8.49 -7.96 -10.74
C ALA A 22 8.50 -8.43 -9.27
N TRP A 23 9.66 -8.85 -8.75
CA TRP A 23 9.80 -9.21 -7.34
C TRP A 23 9.80 -7.97 -6.43
N GLY A 24 10.43 -6.88 -6.86
CA GLY A 24 10.41 -5.60 -6.14
C GLY A 24 9.00 -5.06 -5.98
N LEU A 25 8.23 -5.02 -7.07
CA LEU A 25 6.83 -4.60 -7.04
C LEU A 25 5.99 -5.48 -6.11
N LEU A 26 6.14 -6.82 -6.22
CA LEU A 26 5.40 -7.75 -5.36
C LEU A 26 5.74 -7.53 -3.88
N VAL A 27 7.01 -7.34 -3.52
CA VAL A 27 7.40 -7.07 -2.14
C VAL A 27 6.84 -5.74 -1.65
N ALA A 28 6.89 -4.68 -2.47
CA ALA A 28 6.33 -3.38 -2.14
C ALA A 28 4.82 -3.49 -1.85
N THR A 29 4.07 -4.17 -2.73
CA THR A 29 2.64 -4.45 -2.53
C THR A 29 2.37 -5.22 -1.24
N PHE A 30 3.19 -6.21 -0.88
CA PHE A 30 3.01 -6.94 0.38
C PHE A 30 3.28 -6.09 1.61
N ILE A 31 4.24 -5.17 1.54
CA ILE A 31 4.54 -4.23 2.64
C ILE A 31 3.37 -3.27 2.83
N ASP A 32 2.90 -2.69 1.73
CA ASP A 32 1.75 -1.79 1.69
C ASP A 32 0.50 -2.42 2.32
N ILE A 33 0.11 -3.60 1.82
CA ILE A 33 -1.02 -4.37 2.35
C ILE A 33 -0.82 -4.81 3.82
N ALA A 34 0.42 -5.02 4.26
CA ALA A 34 0.70 -5.31 5.67
C ALA A 34 0.48 -4.08 6.56
N VAL A 35 0.86 -2.89 6.08
CA VAL A 35 0.62 -1.61 6.78
C VAL A 35 -0.89 -1.32 6.83
N ASP A 36 -1.62 -1.54 5.74
CA ASP A 36 -3.08 -1.42 5.68
C ASP A 36 -3.78 -2.30 6.71
N GLY A 37 -3.40 -3.59 6.76
CA GLY A 37 -3.92 -4.52 7.76
C GLY A 37 -3.67 -4.00 9.17
N PHE A 38 -2.45 -3.56 9.47
CA PHE A 38 -2.10 -3.02 10.78
C PHE A 38 -2.94 -1.78 11.14
N ILE A 39 -3.18 -0.89 10.18
CA ILE A 39 -4.03 0.31 10.34
C ILE A 39 -5.46 -0.05 10.68
N ILE A 40 -6.04 -1.04 10.00
CA ILE A 40 -7.39 -1.55 10.31
C ILE A 40 -7.43 -2.03 11.77
N GLY A 41 -6.43 -2.81 12.19
CA GLY A 41 -6.31 -3.30 13.56
C GLY A 41 -6.20 -2.17 14.60
N ALA A 42 -5.35 -1.18 14.33
CA ALA A 42 -5.19 0.01 15.15
C ALA A 42 -6.49 0.83 15.23
N GLY A 43 -7.24 0.93 14.13
CA GLY A 43 -8.53 1.59 14.06
C GLY A 43 -9.60 0.90 14.92
N PHE A 44 -9.64 -0.43 14.90
CA PHE A 44 -10.54 -1.19 15.77
C PHE A 44 -10.18 -1.05 17.26
N ALA A 45 -8.88 -0.97 17.58
CA ALA A 45 -8.41 -0.70 18.93
C ALA A 45 -8.77 0.73 19.42
N ALA A 46 -8.83 1.72 18.52
CA ALA A 46 -9.18 3.10 18.84
C ALA A 46 -10.66 3.30 19.19
N GLY A 47 -11.53 2.47 18.63
CA GLY A 47 -12.98 2.56 18.75
C GLY A 47 -13.59 2.05 17.46
N GLY A 48 -14.32 0.93 17.53
CA GLY A 48 -14.64 0.08 16.37
C GLY A 48 -15.22 0.76 15.13
N GLU A 49 -15.83 1.94 15.27
CA GLU A 49 -16.24 2.78 14.15
C GLU A 49 -15.06 3.24 13.28
N THR A 50 -13.95 3.68 13.89
CA THR A 50 -12.73 4.08 13.16
C THR A 50 -12.17 2.89 12.38
N GLY A 51 -12.12 1.71 12.98
CA GLY A 51 -11.73 0.47 12.30
C GLY A 51 -12.64 0.13 11.13
N MET A 52 -13.95 0.33 11.27
CA MET A 52 -14.91 0.06 10.19
C MET A 52 -14.74 1.03 9.01
N ILE A 53 -14.58 2.33 9.27
CA ILE A 53 -14.36 3.34 8.22
C ILE A 53 -13.03 3.06 7.49
N LEU A 54 -11.94 2.77 8.21
CA LEU A 54 -10.65 2.42 7.61
C LEU A 54 -10.73 1.14 6.78
N SER A 55 -11.44 0.11 7.27
CA SER A 55 -11.62 -1.13 6.51
C SER A 55 -12.39 -0.91 5.21
N LEU A 56 -13.36 0.01 5.19
CA LEU A 56 -14.10 0.35 3.96
C LEU A 56 -13.22 1.09 2.95
N GLY A 57 -12.41 2.06 3.41
CA GLY A 57 -11.47 2.78 2.55
C GLY A 57 -10.45 1.85 1.90
N LEU A 58 -9.77 1.05 2.72
CA LEU A 58 -8.72 0.12 2.27
C LEU A 58 -9.30 -1.07 1.47
N SER A 59 -10.58 -1.41 1.63
CA SER A 59 -11.24 -2.39 0.76
C SER A 59 -11.37 -1.91 -0.68
N VAL A 60 -11.53 -0.60 -0.91
CA VAL A 60 -11.57 -0.02 -2.25
C VAL A 60 -10.19 -0.10 -2.90
N GLU A 61 -9.14 0.13 -2.12
CA GLU A 61 -7.74 -0.04 -2.56
C GLU A 61 -7.44 -1.49 -2.94
N LEU A 62 -7.79 -2.45 -2.07
CA LEU A 62 -7.68 -3.88 -2.36
C LEU A 62 -8.45 -4.30 -3.63
N LEU A 63 -9.59 -3.66 -3.91
CA LEU A 63 -10.35 -3.90 -5.14
C LEU A 63 -9.55 -3.45 -6.36
N PHE A 64 -9.00 -2.23 -6.35
CA PHE A 64 -8.19 -1.73 -7.46
C PHE A 64 -6.90 -2.53 -7.64
N LEU A 65 -6.23 -2.90 -6.55
CA LEU A 65 -5.06 -3.78 -6.58
C LEU A 65 -5.42 -5.15 -7.17
N GLY A 66 -6.54 -5.73 -6.77
CA GLY A 66 -7.05 -6.98 -7.35
C GLY A 66 -7.27 -6.88 -8.86
N LEU A 67 -7.87 -5.78 -9.34
CA LEU A 67 -8.04 -5.52 -10.77
C LEU A 67 -6.69 -5.36 -11.49
N ALA A 68 -5.74 -4.63 -10.90
CA ALA A 68 -4.39 -4.45 -11.46
C ALA A 68 -3.65 -5.80 -11.62
N LEU A 69 -3.68 -6.65 -10.58
CA LEU A 69 -3.05 -7.97 -10.60
C LEU A 69 -3.66 -8.90 -11.66
N THR A 70 -4.97 -8.78 -11.93
CA THR A 70 -5.63 -9.55 -13.01
C THR A 70 -5.29 -9.06 -14.42
N SER A 71 -4.91 -7.78 -14.56
CA SER A 71 -4.57 -7.15 -15.85
C SER A 71 -3.15 -7.54 -16.34
N GLU A 72 -2.23 -7.84 -15.43
CA GLU A 72 -0.80 -8.02 -15.69
C GLU A 72 -0.37 -9.34 -16.39
N SER A 73 -1.29 -10.04 -17.09
CA SER A 73 -1.01 -11.32 -17.79
C SER A 73 -0.50 -12.47 -16.90
N THR A 74 -0.63 -12.37 -15.58
CA THR A 74 -0.46 -13.53 -14.69
C THR A 74 -1.63 -14.50 -14.96
N LYS A 75 -1.36 -15.77 -15.30
CA LYS A 75 -2.42 -16.71 -15.72
C LYS A 75 -2.74 -17.73 -14.62
N GLY A 76 -4.04 -17.98 -14.42
CA GLY A 76 -4.55 -19.13 -13.68
C GLY A 76 -4.36 -19.07 -12.17
N TRP A 77 -3.89 -20.17 -11.58
CA TRP A 77 -3.79 -20.38 -10.12
C TRP A 77 -2.90 -19.36 -9.39
N ARG A 78 -1.96 -18.74 -10.09
CA ARG A 78 -1.01 -17.79 -9.47
C ARG A 78 -1.69 -16.49 -9.02
N ILE A 79 -2.67 -15.98 -9.76
CA ILE A 79 -3.48 -14.82 -9.32
C ILE A 79 -4.20 -15.17 -8.03
N VAL A 80 -4.90 -16.32 -8.03
CA VAL A 80 -5.67 -16.77 -6.86
C VAL A 80 -4.77 -16.95 -5.65
N ALA A 81 -3.56 -17.51 -5.84
CA ALA A 81 -2.59 -17.66 -4.78
C ALA A 81 -2.07 -16.31 -4.25
N ILE A 82 -1.75 -15.35 -5.13
CA ILE A 82 -1.26 -14.02 -4.73
C ILE A 82 -2.38 -13.24 -4.02
N SER A 83 -3.58 -13.17 -4.61
CA SER A 83 -4.73 -12.50 -3.99
C SER A 83 -5.10 -13.15 -2.65
N GLY A 84 -5.06 -14.48 -2.56
CA GLY A 84 -5.26 -15.19 -1.31
C GLY A 84 -4.20 -14.87 -0.26
N ALA A 85 -2.92 -14.80 -0.68
CA ALA A 85 -1.84 -14.42 0.21
C ALA A 85 -1.98 -12.97 0.71
N LEU A 86 -2.32 -12.02 -0.16
CA LEU A 86 -2.59 -10.63 0.23
C LEU A 86 -3.76 -10.52 1.21
N ALA A 87 -4.87 -11.23 0.95
CA ALA A 87 -6.00 -11.26 1.87
C ALA A 87 -5.63 -11.83 3.26
N VAL A 88 -4.82 -12.88 3.29
CA VAL A 88 -4.29 -13.44 4.55
C VAL A 88 -3.38 -12.42 5.25
N THR A 89 -2.52 -11.72 4.51
CA THR A 89 -1.66 -10.66 5.07
C THR A 89 -2.48 -9.57 5.75
N VAL A 90 -3.53 -9.04 5.09
CA VAL A 90 -4.44 -8.06 5.69
C VAL A 90 -5.02 -8.59 6.99
N LEU A 91 -5.59 -9.81 6.94
CA LEU A 91 -6.26 -10.41 8.09
C LEU A 91 -5.29 -10.59 9.27
N VAL A 92 -4.10 -11.13 9.02
CA VAL A 92 -3.08 -11.37 10.05
C VAL A 92 -2.61 -10.03 10.64
N CYS A 93 -2.27 -9.05 9.81
CA CYS A 93 -1.82 -7.74 10.29
C CYS A 93 -2.92 -6.98 11.04
N ALA A 94 -4.19 -7.09 10.64
CA ALA A 94 -5.32 -6.47 11.34
C ALA A 94 -5.56 -7.09 12.71
N VAL A 95 -5.53 -8.43 12.79
CA VAL A 95 -5.65 -9.13 14.07
C VAL A 95 -4.48 -8.79 14.97
N LEU A 96 -3.24 -8.80 14.45
CA LEU A 96 -2.05 -8.42 15.23
C LEU A 96 -2.12 -6.97 15.70
N GLY A 97 -2.44 -6.02 14.81
CA GLY A 97 -2.57 -4.60 15.15
C GLY A 97 -3.58 -4.39 16.27
N ASN A 98 -4.77 -5.00 16.17
CA ASN A 98 -5.79 -4.90 17.21
C ASN A 98 -5.32 -5.54 18.53
N ILE A 99 -4.74 -6.74 18.51
CA ILE A 99 -4.26 -7.41 19.73
C ILE A 99 -3.17 -6.57 20.42
N LEU A 100 -2.21 -6.05 19.66
CA LEU A 100 -1.11 -5.24 20.20
C LEU A 100 -1.60 -3.91 20.80
N LEU A 101 -2.61 -3.28 20.19
CA LEU A 101 -3.05 -1.94 20.55
C LEU A 101 -4.30 -1.88 21.43
N SER A 102 -5.07 -2.97 21.54
CA SER A 102 -6.34 -3.00 22.31
C SER A 102 -6.20 -2.66 23.80
N GLY A 103 -5.02 -2.88 24.39
CA GLY A 103 -4.71 -2.50 25.77
C GLY A 103 -3.88 -1.22 25.92
N ALA A 104 -3.57 -0.54 24.81
CA ALA A 104 -2.71 0.63 24.81
C ALA A 104 -3.49 1.91 25.18
N SER A 105 -2.78 2.96 25.58
CA SER A 105 -3.41 4.26 25.83
C SER A 105 -3.82 4.94 24.51
N ASN A 106 -4.84 5.80 24.57
CA ASN A 106 -5.31 6.56 23.41
C ASN A 106 -4.18 7.33 22.70
N ALA A 107 -3.18 7.82 23.45
CA ALA A 107 -2.03 8.50 22.88
C ALA A 107 -1.15 7.57 22.03
N VAL A 108 -0.95 6.32 22.45
CA VAL A 108 -0.18 5.33 21.69
C VAL A 108 -0.93 4.92 20.43
N ILE A 109 -2.24 4.70 20.52
CA ILE A 109 -3.07 4.37 19.36
C ILE A 109 -3.10 5.53 18.36
N ALA A 110 -3.26 6.77 18.83
CA ALA A 110 -3.21 7.95 17.97
C ALA A 110 -1.84 8.12 17.31
N ALA A 111 -0.75 7.86 18.04
CA ALA A 111 0.61 7.89 17.48
C ALA A 111 0.81 6.79 16.42
N ALA A 112 0.32 5.58 16.67
CA ALA A 112 0.37 4.47 15.71
C ALA A 112 -0.42 4.79 14.44
N LEU A 113 -1.64 5.31 14.57
CA LEU A 113 -2.47 5.73 13.44
C LEU A 113 -1.84 6.90 12.66
N ALA A 114 -1.31 7.91 13.34
CA ALA A 114 -0.65 9.05 12.68
C ALA A 114 0.62 8.63 11.95
N PHE A 115 1.44 7.77 12.57
CA PHE A 115 2.62 7.20 11.94
C PHE A 115 2.25 6.38 10.70
N SER A 116 1.23 5.54 10.81
CA SER A 116 0.81 4.68 9.71
C SER A 116 0.20 5.49 8.55
N ALA A 117 -0.57 6.54 8.84
CA ALA A 117 -1.05 7.48 7.83
C ALA A 117 0.10 8.19 7.10
N ALA A 118 1.14 8.60 7.83
CA ALA A 118 2.34 9.18 7.22
C ALA A 118 3.10 8.15 6.36
N ALA A 119 3.17 6.90 6.81
CA ALA A 119 3.80 5.82 6.06
C ALA A 119 3.06 5.50 4.76
N LEU A 120 1.72 5.41 4.78
CA LEU A 120 0.91 5.23 3.57
C LEU A 120 1.06 6.40 2.59
N LEU A 121 1.00 7.64 3.09
CA LEU A 121 1.24 8.80 2.25
C LEU A 121 2.63 8.75 1.60
N TYR A 122 3.66 8.32 2.34
CA TYR A 122 4.99 8.15 1.77
C TYR A 122 5.05 7.03 0.71
N LEU A 123 4.50 5.85 0.99
CA LEU A 123 4.50 4.71 0.07
C LEU A 123 3.75 5.04 -1.23
N VAL A 124 2.53 5.58 -1.13
CA VAL A 124 1.73 5.96 -2.30
C VAL A 124 2.38 7.11 -3.07
N THR A 125 2.95 8.11 -2.39
CA THR A 125 3.63 9.20 -3.09
C THR A 125 4.91 8.75 -3.78
N GLU A 126 5.66 7.81 -3.20
CA GLU A 126 6.82 7.20 -3.86
C GLU A 126 6.38 6.47 -5.14
N GLU A 127 5.33 5.66 -5.06
CA GLU A 127 4.79 4.93 -6.23
C GLU A 127 4.36 5.90 -7.34
N LEU A 128 3.62 6.95 -6.98
CA LEU A 128 3.18 7.97 -7.94
C LEU A 128 4.36 8.78 -8.53
N LEU A 129 5.40 9.08 -7.75
CA LEU A 129 6.59 9.82 -8.23
C LEU A 129 7.42 8.98 -9.21
N ILE A 130 7.54 7.68 -8.97
CA ILE A 130 8.22 6.76 -9.88
C ILE A 130 7.44 6.67 -11.20
N GLU A 131 6.11 6.54 -11.14
CA GLU A 131 5.27 6.46 -12.33
C GLU A 131 5.26 7.78 -13.12
N ALA A 132 5.22 8.93 -12.45
CA ALA A 132 5.24 10.26 -13.06
C ALA A 132 6.55 10.58 -13.82
N HIS A 133 7.65 9.90 -13.48
CA HIS A 133 8.89 9.97 -14.27
C HIS A 133 8.83 9.14 -15.56
N THR A 134 7.91 8.18 -15.62
CA THR A 134 7.78 7.21 -16.71
C THR A 134 6.65 7.60 -17.68
N VAL A 135 5.62 8.27 -17.17
CA VAL A 135 4.40 8.69 -17.88
C VAL A 135 4.09 10.15 -17.57
N GLU A 136 3.67 10.93 -18.57
CA GLU A 136 3.26 12.33 -18.36
C GLU A 136 2.13 12.43 -17.33
N GLU A 137 2.27 13.33 -16.35
CA GLU A 137 1.25 13.60 -15.34
C GLU A 137 -0.07 14.05 -15.99
N GLN A 138 -1.15 13.35 -15.67
CA GLN A 138 -2.49 13.68 -16.11
C GLN A 138 -3.24 14.44 -14.99
N PRO A 139 -3.80 15.64 -15.24
CA PRO A 139 -4.57 16.40 -14.25
C PRO A 139 -5.75 15.61 -13.63
N ILE A 140 -6.23 14.58 -14.34
CA ILE A 140 -7.33 13.72 -13.91
C ILE A 140 -6.95 12.85 -12.71
N ALA A 141 -5.71 12.36 -12.62
CA ALA A 141 -5.27 11.50 -11.51
C ALA A 141 -5.37 12.25 -10.17
N THR A 142 -4.90 13.49 -10.14
CA THR A 142 -5.01 14.38 -8.98
C THR A 142 -6.47 14.67 -8.61
N LEU A 143 -7.35 14.89 -9.59
CA LEU A 143 -8.78 15.08 -9.35
C LEU A 143 -9.45 13.84 -8.73
N VAL A 144 -9.10 12.64 -9.20
CA VAL A 144 -9.63 11.38 -8.67
C VAL A 144 -9.15 11.15 -7.23
N LEU A 145 -7.87 11.41 -6.94
CA LEU A 145 -7.31 11.36 -5.58
C LEU A 145 -8.09 12.26 -4.61
N PHE A 146 -8.26 13.54 -4.96
CA PHE A 146 -9.01 14.48 -4.12
C PHE A 146 -10.49 14.11 -4.00
N SER A 147 -11.09 13.59 -5.07
CA SER A 147 -12.48 13.11 -5.04
C SER A 147 -12.63 11.94 -4.07
N GLY A 148 -11.72 10.96 -4.11
CA GLY A 148 -11.70 9.85 -3.17
C GLY A 148 -11.57 10.32 -1.72
N PHE A 149 -10.64 11.25 -1.45
CA PHE A 149 -10.48 11.86 -0.13
C PHE A 149 -11.77 12.56 0.35
N LEU A 150 -12.40 13.37 -0.50
CA LEU A 150 -13.64 14.08 -0.14
C LEU A 150 -14.81 13.13 0.10
N VAL A 151 -14.93 12.05 -0.68
CA VAL A 151 -15.94 11.01 -0.48
C VAL A 151 -15.71 10.32 0.86
N PHE A 152 -14.47 9.91 1.15
CA PHE A 152 -14.12 9.27 2.42
C PHE A 152 -14.41 10.18 3.61
N TRP A 153 -14.02 11.46 3.52
CA TRP A 153 -14.30 12.47 4.53
C TRP A 153 -15.80 12.68 4.74
N SER A 154 -16.60 12.68 3.67
CA SER A 154 -18.05 12.82 3.74
C SER A 154 -18.72 11.62 4.43
N ILE A 155 -18.23 10.40 4.18
CA ILE A 155 -18.68 9.18 4.86
C ILE A 155 -18.37 9.28 6.35
N GLN A 156 -17.15 9.69 6.70
CA GLN A 156 -16.74 9.82 8.10
C GLN A 156 -17.56 10.88 8.85
N LEU A 157 -17.82 12.04 8.24
CA LEU A 157 -18.70 13.08 8.82
C LEU A 157 -20.15 12.62 9.01
N SER A 158 -20.62 11.67 8.18
CA SER A 158 -21.99 11.16 8.27
C SER A 158 -22.13 10.04 9.32
N GLY A 159 -21.02 9.41 9.72
CA GLY A 159 -20.97 8.36 10.73
C GLY A 159 -20.84 8.86 12.18
N SER A 160 -20.28 10.06 12.38
CA SER A 160 -20.09 10.74 13.67
C SER A 160 -21.36 11.39 14.22
#